data_AF-A0A7S0VJS9-F1
#
_entry.id   AF-A0A7S0VJS9-F1
#
_cell.length_a   1.000
_cell.length_b   1.000
_cell.length_c   1.000
_cell.angle_alpha   90.00
_cell.angle_beta   90.00
_cell.angle_gamma   90.00
#
_symmetry.space_group_name_H-M   'P 1'
#
loop_
_entity.id
_entity.type
_entity.pdbx_description
1 polymer ?
#
loop_
_entity_poly.entity_id
_entity_poly.type
_entity_poly.pdbx_seq_one_letter_code
_entity_poly.pdbx_strand_id
1 'polypeptide(L)'
;VDLFGSWQCDLWIPPRVEGGKVPKNEYGRWYIPTARHLPGGATHVREPGAAKAAQTLGLDFARAVVRWEVKGGRNVPIEEGIIVAEEHGEALGEAIAAQGDIEAERREERRYKQVLALWKRLGQHLVTRSAIDDMARGVYQDKK
;
A
#
# COMPACT_ATOMS: atom_id res chain seq x y z
N VAL A 1 3.09 37.10 -10.98
CA VAL A 1 2.51 36.35 -9.84
C VAL A 1 1.96 37.40 -8.90
N ASP A 2 0.66 37.37 -8.68
CA ASP A 2 0.02 38.31 -7.76
C ASP A 2 0.20 37.81 -6.33
N LEU A 3 0.48 38.73 -5.42
CA LEU A 3 0.71 38.45 -4.01
C LEU A 3 -0.45 39.01 -3.20
N PHE A 4 -0.97 38.23 -2.28
CA PHE A 4 -2.11 38.59 -1.45
C PHE A 4 -1.73 38.60 0.02
N GLY A 5 -2.22 39.59 0.75
CA GLY A 5 -2.11 39.66 2.20
C GLY A 5 -3.16 38.79 2.88
N SER A 6 -2.93 38.44 4.16
CA SER A 6 -3.89 37.64 4.95
C SER A 6 -5.27 38.28 5.06
N TRP A 7 -5.37 39.62 5.03
CA TRP A 7 -6.63 40.36 5.03
C TRP A 7 -7.44 40.22 3.74
N GLN A 8 -6.86 39.65 2.69
CA GLN A 8 -7.52 39.38 1.40
C GLN A 8 -7.92 37.91 1.26
N CYS A 9 -7.62 37.06 2.25
CA CYS A 9 -7.84 35.63 2.18
C CYS A 9 -8.75 35.16 3.31
N ASP A 10 -9.86 34.53 2.94
CA ASP A 10 -10.71 33.83 3.89
C ASP A 10 -10.25 32.39 4.08
N LEU A 11 -10.50 31.86 5.27
CA LEU A 11 -10.20 30.47 5.57
C LEU A 11 -11.21 29.56 4.87
N TRP A 12 -10.69 28.69 3.99
CA TRP A 12 -11.52 27.73 3.27
C TRP A 12 -12.23 26.73 4.22
N ILE A 13 -13.48 26.41 3.90
CA ILE A 13 -14.32 25.45 4.61
C ILE A 13 -14.69 24.34 3.61
N PRO A 14 -14.35 23.08 3.90
CA PRO A 14 -14.65 21.99 2.98
C PRO A 14 -16.17 21.71 2.96
N PRO A 15 -16.70 21.23 1.81
CA PRO A 15 -18.08 20.78 1.72
C PRO A 15 -18.32 19.56 2.63
N ARG A 16 -19.59 19.35 2.98
CA ARG A 16 -20.02 18.18 3.76
C ARG A 16 -20.21 16.98 2.83
N VAL A 17 -20.00 15.78 3.36
CA VAL A 17 -20.43 14.52 2.74
C VAL A 17 -21.96 14.46 2.72
N GLU A 18 -22.53 14.16 1.57
CA GLU A 18 -23.98 14.02 1.37
C GLU A 18 -24.31 12.65 0.79
N GLY A 19 -25.20 11.90 1.46
CA GLY A 19 -25.65 10.57 1.01
C GLY A 19 -24.51 9.56 0.84
N GLY A 20 -23.55 9.54 1.78
CA GLY A 20 -22.40 8.64 1.75
C GLY A 20 -21.36 8.94 0.68
N LYS A 21 -21.53 10.00 -0.14
CA LYS A 21 -20.63 10.34 -1.24
C LYS A 21 -19.62 11.40 -0.83
N VAL A 22 -18.35 11.04 -0.96
CA VAL A 22 -17.24 11.93 -0.61
C VAL A 22 -16.96 12.86 -1.80
N PRO A 23 -16.79 14.17 -1.56
CA PRO A 23 -16.40 15.10 -2.61
C PRO A 23 -15.02 14.73 -3.18
N LYS A 24 -14.89 14.72 -4.51
CA LYS A 24 -13.70 14.28 -5.25
C LYS A 24 -13.40 15.23 -6.39
N ASN A 25 -12.13 15.34 -6.73
CA ASN A 25 -11.71 15.93 -8.01
C ASN A 25 -11.93 14.94 -9.18
N GLU A 26 -11.65 15.39 -10.40
CA GLU A 26 -11.75 14.60 -11.64
C GLU A 26 -10.93 13.30 -11.62
N TYR A 27 -9.92 13.23 -10.75
CA TYR A 27 -9.04 12.07 -10.59
C TYR A 27 -9.49 11.12 -9.47
N GLY A 28 -10.65 11.34 -8.85
CA GLY A 28 -11.14 10.55 -7.71
C GLY A 28 -10.36 10.77 -6.41
N ARG A 29 -9.68 11.91 -6.29
CA ARG A 29 -8.84 12.27 -5.14
C ARG A 29 -9.41 13.47 -4.38
N TRP A 30 -9.00 13.61 -3.14
CA TRP A 30 -9.27 14.79 -2.33
C TRP A 30 -7.99 15.26 -1.64
N TYR A 31 -7.74 16.57 -1.64
CA TYR A 31 -6.52 17.15 -1.10
C TYR A 31 -6.74 17.60 0.35
N ILE A 32 -5.98 17.00 1.28
CA ILE A 32 -6.03 17.29 2.72
C ILE A 32 -4.62 17.63 3.23
N PRO A 33 -4.19 18.89 3.09
CA PRO A 33 -2.91 19.32 3.68
C PRO A 33 -2.96 19.40 5.21
N THR A 34 -4.15 19.51 5.80
CA THR A 34 -4.34 19.61 7.25
C THR A 34 -5.71 19.05 7.60
N ALA A 35 -5.90 18.55 8.84
CA ALA A 35 -7.16 17.97 9.30
C ALA A 35 -8.42 18.83 9.04
N ARG A 36 -8.27 20.17 9.04
CA ARG A 36 -9.35 21.12 8.69
C ARG A 36 -9.92 20.94 7.27
N HIS A 37 -9.13 20.43 6.34
CA HIS A 37 -9.52 20.25 4.94
C HIS A 37 -10.28 18.94 4.70
N LEU A 38 -10.53 18.16 5.76
CA LEU A 38 -11.36 16.97 5.70
C LEU A 38 -12.83 17.40 5.51
N PRO A 39 -13.56 16.83 4.53
CA PRO A 39 -14.98 17.10 4.35
C PRO A 39 -15.76 16.82 5.64
N GLY A 40 -16.74 17.67 5.95
CA GLY A 40 -17.57 17.45 7.13
C GLY A 40 -18.31 16.11 7.04
N GLY A 41 -18.27 15.30 8.09
CA GLY A 41 -18.86 13.95 8.08
C GLY A 41 -18.05 12.91 7.29
N ALA A 42 -16.78 13.20 6.98
CA ALA A 42 -15.85 12.22 6.45
C ALA A 42 -14.79 11.84 7.49
N THR A 43 -14.24 10.63 7.34
CA THR A 43 -13.13 10.12 8.15
C THR A 43 -11.93 9.80 7.26
N HIS A 44 -10.74 10.18 7.70
CA HIS A 44 -9.47 9.85 7.04
C HIS A 44 -8.93 8.52 7.58
N VAL A 45 -8.95 7.47 6.76
CA VAL A 45 -8.45 6.14 7.11
C VAL A 45 -7.09 5.93 6.45
N ARG A 46 -6.04 5.81 7.27
CA ARG A 46 -4.64 5.68 6.83
C ARG A 46 -4.15 4.24 6.72
N GLU A 47 -4.98 3.28 7.08
CA GLU A 47 -4.61 1.88 7.11
C GLU A 47 -4.25 1.36 5.70
N PRO A 48 -3.20 0.53 5.58
CA PRO A 48 -2.86 -0.11 4.32
C PRO A 48 -4.00 -1.03 3.89
N GLY A 49 -4.31 -1.04 2.59
CA GLY A 49 -5.41 -1.87 2.06
C GLY A 49 -6.79 -1.25 2.20
N ALA A 50 -6.97 -0.12 2.88
CA ALA A 50 -8.27 0.53 3.05
C ALA A 50 -9.01 0.78 1.72
N ALA A 51 -8.30 1.20 0.67
CA ALA A 51 -8.88 1.39 -0.67
C ALA A 51 -9.47 0.09 -1.24
N LYS A 52 -8.80 -1.03 -1.02
CA LYS A 52 -9.23 -2.36 -1.48
C LYS A 52 -10.40 -2.87 -0.66
N ALA A 53 -10.40 -2.65 0.65
CA ALA A 53 -11.51 -2.94 1.53
C ALA A 53 -12.77 -2.14 1.13
N ALA A 54 -12.64 -0.83 0.95
CA ALA A 54 -13.73 0.04 0.51
C ALA A 54 -14.30 -0.38 -0.85
N GLN A 55 -13.42 -0.74 -1.82
CA GLN A 55 -13.85 -1.25 -3.11
C GLN A 55 -14.60 -2.60 -3.01
N THR A 56 -14.17 -3.48 -2.12
CA THR A 56 -14.83 -4.79 -1.89
C THR A 56 -16.24 -4.61 -1.31
N LEU A 57 -16.40 -3.62 -0.43
CA LEU A 57 -17.69 -3.27 0.17
C LEU A 57 -18.58 -2.40 -0.75
N GLY A 58 -18.07 -1.93 -1.89
CA GLY A 58 -18.82 -1.05 -2.79
C GLY A 58 -19.06 0.36 -2.24
N LEU A 59 -18.23 0.80 -1.30
CA LEU A 59 -18.35 2.11 -0.65
C LEU A 59 -17.75 3.22 -1.50
N ASP A 60 -18.34 4.41 -1.43
CA ASP A 60 -17.78 5.60 -2.07
C ASP A 60 -16.61 6.15 -1.25
N PHE A 61 -15.43 6.25 -1.87
CA PHE A 61 -14.23 6.76 -1.21
C PHE A 61 -13.40 7.67 -2.11
N ALA A 62 -12.68 8.62 -1.52
CA ALA A 62 -11.69 9.45 -2.21
C ALA A 62 -10.29 9.05 -1.75
N ARG A 63 -9.29 9.05 -2.65
CA ARG A 63 -7.89 8.89 -2.21
C ARG A 63 -7.39 10.19 -1.58
N ALA A 64 -6.76 10.10 -0.42
CA ALA A 64 -6.34 11.27 0.34
C ALA A 64 -4.94 11.74 -0.09
N VAL A 65 -4.87 12.87 -0.79
CA VAL A 65 -3.59 13.51 -1.13
C VAL A 65 -3.20 14.43 0.01
N VAL A 66 -2.11 14.14 0.70
CA VAL A 66 -1.69 14.93 1.88
C VAL A 66 -0.62 15.96 1.53
N ARG A 67 0.31 15.59 0.65
CA ARG A 67 1.41 16.47 0.23
C ARG A 67 1.83 16.16 -1.19
N TRP A 68 2.76 16.95 -1.71
CA TRP A 68 3.36 16.78 -3.02
C TRP A 68 4.88 16.62 -2.87
N GLU A 69 5.48 15.78 -3.70
CA GLU A 69 6.91 15.52 -3.70
C GLU A 69 7.47 15.68 -5.11
N VAL A 70 8.68 16.25 -5.21
CA VAL A 70 9.38 16.39 -6.49
C VAL A 70 10.22 15.12 -6.71
N LYS A 71 9.87 14.31 -7.72
CA LYS A 71 10.68 13.16 -8.16
C LYS A 71 11.08 13.31 -9.61
N GLY A 72 12.39 13.28 -9.88
CA GLY A 72 12.91 13.39 -11.25
C GLY A 72 12.46 14.67 -11.97
N GLY A 73 12.36 15.80 -11.25
CA GLY A 73 11.91 17.08 -11.80
C GLY A 73 10.39 17.19 -12.02
N ARG A 74 9.59 16.21 -11.59
CA ARG A 74 8.12 16.23 -11.68
C ARG A 74 7.47 16.27 -10.30
N ASN A 75 6.38 17.01 -10.16
CA ASN A 75 5.54 17.02 -8.96
C ASN A 75 4.62 15.80 -8.95
N VAL A 76 4.74 14.98 -7.92
CA VAL A 76 3.95 13.75 -7.73
C VAL A 76 3.13 13.89 -6.45
N PRO A 77 1.82 13.58 -6.46
CA PRO A 77 1.01 13.60 -5.25
C PRO A 77 1.41 12.44 -4.34
N ILE A 78 1.59 12.74 -3.05
CA ILE A 78 1.71 11.72 -2.00
C ILE A 78 0.32 11.45 -1.45
N GLU A 79 -0.11 10.21 -1.69
CA GLU A 79 -1.40 9.71 -1.26
C GLU A 79 -1.22 8.88 0.02
N GLU A 80 -1.95 9.23 1.08
CA GLU A 80 -1.92 8.51 2.36
C GLU A 80 -3.32 8.03 2.71
N GLY A 81 -3.64 6.78 2.42
CA GLY A 81 -4.95 6.19 2.75
C GLY A 81 -6.12 6.76 1.92
N ILE A 82 -7.32 6.68 2.49
CA ILE A 82 -8.58 7.07 1.86
C ILE A 82 -9.45 7.92 2.78
N ILE A 83 -10.38 8.65 2.18
CA ILE A 83 -11.43 9.39 2.87
C ILE A 83 -12.75 8.71 2.53
N VAL A 84 -13.52 8.39 3.56
CA VAL A 84 -14.84 7.76 3.47
C VAL A 84 -15.84 8.54 4.29
N ALA A 85 -17.13 8.34 4.03
CA ALA A 85 -18.17 8.84 4.92
C ALA A 85 -18.01 8.22 6.33
N GLU A 86 -18.23 9.02 7.37
CA GLU A 86 -18.06 8.61 8.77
C GLU A 86 -18.96 7.41 9.13
N GLU A 87 -20.15 7.33 8.53
CA GLU A 87 -21.11 6.23 8.68
C GLU A 87 -20.57 4.86 8.22
N HIS A 88 -19.55 4.83 7.37
CA HIS A 88 -18.95 3.60 6.85
C HIS A 88 -17.66 3.22 7.56
N GLY A 89 -17.22 4.00 8.56
CA GLY A 89 -15.93 3.80 9.23
C GLY A 89 -15.81 2.44 9.91
N GLU A 90 -16.86 2.00 10.61
CA GLU A 90 -16.87 0.71 11.34
C GLU A 90 -16.81 -0.49 10.39
N ALA A 91 -17.72 -0.54 9.40
CA ALA A 91 -17.76 -1.60 8.40
C ALA A 91 -16.44 -1.70 7.60
N LEU A 92 -15.83 -0.55 7.30
CA LEU A 92 -14.53 -0.52 6.65
C LEU A 92 -13.42 -1.06 7.56
N GLY A 93 -13.44 -0.74 8.85
CA GLY A 93 -12.48 -1.24 9.83
C GLY A 93 -12.48 -2.76 9.92
N GLU A 94 -13.66 -3.38 10.00
CA GLU A 94 -13.80 -4.84 9.99
C GLU A 94 -13.27 -5.46 8.69
N ALA A 95 -13.61 -4.88 7.53
CA ALA A 95 -13.13 -5.37 6.25
C ALA A 95 -11.60 -5.25 6.10
N ILE A 96 -10.99 -4.19 6.64
CA ILE A 96 -9.52 -4.03 6.66
C ILE A 96 -8.89 -5.13 7.51
N ALA A 97 -9.42 -5.39 8.71
CA ALA A 97 -8.93 -6.44 9.59
C ALA A 97 -8.97 -7.81 8.91
N ALA A 98 -10.12 -8.17 8.33
CA ALA A 98 -10.30 -9.43 7.60
C ALA A 98 -9.34 -9.55 6.39
N GLN A 99 -9.11 -8.45 5.64
CA GLN A 99 -8.12 -8.45 4.56
C GLN A 99 -6.69 -8.60 5.09
N GLY A 100 -6.37 -8.00 6.23
CA GLY A 100 -5.08 -8.12 6.90
C GLY A 100 -4.74 -9.57 7.23
N ASP A 101 -5.70 -10.31 7.80
CA ASP A 101 -5.52 -11.72 8.16
C ASP A 101 -5.24 -12.60 6.92
N ILE A 102 -6.03 -12.42 5.85
CA ILE A 102 -5.83 -13.15 4.58
C ILE A 102 -4.46 -12.83 3.97
N GLU A 103 -4.02 -11.57 4.02
CA GLU A 103 -2.73 -11.16 3.48
C GLU A 103 -1.56 -11.68 4.32
N ALA A 104 -1.74 -11.82 5.64
CA ALA A 104 -0.78 -12.43 6.55
C ALA A 104 -0.61 -13.93 6.25
N GLU A 105 -1.70 -14.69 6.13
CA GLU A 105 -1.66 -16.12 5.79
C GLU A 105 -0.97 -16.35 4.44
N ARG A 106 -1.36 -15.58 3.40
CA ARG A 106 -0.70 -15.65 2.08
C ARG A 106 0.77 -15.28 2.13
N ARG A 107 1.19 -14.37 3.02
CA ARG A 107 2.60 -14.01 3.21
C ARG A 107 3.37 -15.17 3.83
N GLU A 108 2.75 -15.86 4.79
CA GLU A 108 3.33 -17.03 5.43
C GLU A 108 3.50 -18.17 4.43
N GLU A 109 2.48 -18.50 3.64
CA GLU A 109 2.59 -19.51 2.57
C GLU A 109 3.70 -19.20 1.57
N ARG A 110 3.81 -17.93 1.14
CA ARG A 110 4.88 -17.50 0.23
C ARG A 110 6.25 -17.69 0.86
N ARG A 111 6.39 -17.34 2.15
CA ARG A 111 7.63 -17.55 2.91
C ARG A 111 7.97 -19.04 3.00
N TYR A 112 7.01 -19.90 3.32
CA TYR A 112 7.22 -21.35 3.35
C TYR A 112 7.68 -21.88 2.00
N LYS A 113 7.02 -21.50 0.90
CA LYS A 113 7.41 -21.90 -0.47
C LYS A 113 8.82 -21.43 -0.83
N GLN A 114 9.20 -20.21 -0.44
CA GLN A 114 10.55 -19.69 -0.66
C GLN A 114 11.60 -20.47 0.13
N VAL A 115 11.34 -20.76 1.40
CA VAL A 115 12.24 -21.55 2.25
C VAL A 115 12.43 -22.95 1.67
N LEU A 116 11.34 -23.62 1.26
CA LEU A 116 11.42 -24.94 0.63
C LEU A 116 12.22 -24.90 -0.69
N ALA A 117 12.03 -23.87 -1.52
CA ALA A 117 12.79 -23.70 -2.75
C ALA A 117 14.29 -23.52 -2.48
N LEU A 118 14.65 -22.76 -1.43
CA LEU A 118 16.04 -22.58 -1.00
C LEU A 118 16.65 -23.91 -0.51
N TRP A 119 15.93 -24.69 0.30
CA TRP A 119 16.38 -26.00 0.75
C TRP A 119 16.59 -26.98 -0.40
N LYS A 120 15.65 -27.02 -1.36
CA LYS A 120 15.79 -27.84 -2.56
C LYS A 120 17.05 -27.45 -3.35
N ARG A 121 17.29 -26.15 -3.53
CA ARG A 121 18.47 -25.64 -4.23
C ARG A 121 19.76 -25.99 -3.49
N LEU A 122 19.78 -25.89 -2.16
CA LEU A 122 20.93 -26.28 -1.34
C LEU A 122 21.24 -27.77 -1.50
N GLY A 123 20.23 -28.63 -1.42
CA GLY A 123 20.40 -30.07 -1.62
C GLY A 123 20.97 -30.41 -2.99
N GLN A 124 20.46 -29.77 -4.05
CA GLN A 124 20.99 -29.94 -5.42
C GLN A 124 22.47 -29.54 -5.52
N HIS A 125 22.86 -28.41 -4.91
CA HIS A 125 24.26 -27.97 -4.90
C HIS A 125 25.17 -28.93 -4.15
N LEU A 126 24.73 -29.47 -3.01
CA LEU A 126 25.51 -30.44 -2.24
C LEU A 126 25.77 -31.73 -3.02
N VAL A 127 24.74 -32.28 -3.68
CA VAL A 127 24.87 -33.46 -4.53
C VAL A 127 25.81 -33.20 -5.70
N THR A 128 25.62 -32.07 -6.39
CA THR A 128 26.48 -31.67 -7.52
C THR A 128 27.94 -31.54 -7.08
N ARG A 129 28.18 -30.94 -5.91
CA ARG A 129 29.53 -30.82 -5.34
C ARG A 129 30.14 -32.18 -5.01
N SER A 130 29.40 -33.08 -4.37
CA SER A 130 29.89 -34.43 -4.09
C SER A 130 30.26 -35.19 -5.36
N ALA A 131 29.45 -35.08 -6.42
CA ALA A 131 29.74 -35.72 -7.70
C ALA A 131 31.03 -35.17 -8.35
N ILE A 132 31.24 -33.85 -8.28
CA ILE A 132 32.48 -33.21 -8.74
C ILE A 132 33.69 -33.69 -7.91
N ASP A 133 33.55 -33.74 -6.58
CA ASP A 133 34.60 -34.19 -5.67
C ASP A 133 34.97 -35.68 -5.92
N ASP A 134 33.99 -36.54 -6.23
CA ASP A 134 34.22 -37.95 -6.59
C ASP A 134 34.94 -38.09 -7.93
N MET A 135 34.54 -37.32 -8.96
CA MET A 135 35.25 -37.29 -10.24
C MET A 135 36.70 -36.82 -10.09
N ALA A 136 36.94 -35.77 -9.30
CA ALA A 136 38.28 -35.26 -9.05
C ALA A 136 39.17 -36.29 -8.34
N ARG A 137 38.62 -37.08 -7.41
CA ARG A 137 39.33 -38.18 -6.73
C ARG A 137 39.68 -39.33 -7.67
N GLY A 138 38.77 -39.71 -8.57
CA GLY A 138 39.02 -40.75 -9.58
C GLY A 138 40.15 -40.38 -10.55
N VAL A 139 40.17 -39.12 -11.03
CA VAL A 139 41.23 -38.60 -11.92
C VAL A 139 42.61 -38.58 -11.24
N TYR A 140 42.66 -38.46 -9.90
CA TYR A 140 43.91 -38.50 -9.14
C TYR A 140 44.47 -39.91 -8.94
N GLN A 141 43.61 -40.93 -8.93
CA GLN A 141 44.01 -42.34 -8.81
C GLN A 141 44.56 -42.90 -10.13
N ASP A 142 44.03 -42.44 -11.27
CA ASP A 142 44.41 -42.91 -12.61
C ASP A 142 45.76 -42.33 -13.13
N LYS A 143 46.37 -41.41 -12.37
CA LYS A 143 47.66 -40.76 -12.69
C LYS A 143 48.86 -41.31 -11.90
N LYS A 144 48.67 -42.36 -11.09
CA LYS A 144 49.75 -43.07 -10.37
C LYS A 144 50.02 -44.42 -11.02
#